data_AF-A0A8K0NUQ5-F1
#
_entry.id   AF-A0A8K0NUQ5-F1
#
_cell.length_a   1.000
_cell.length_b   1.000
_cell.length_c   1.000
_cell.angle_alpha   90.00
_cell.angle_beta   90.00
_cell.angle_gamma   90.00
#
_symmetry.space_group_name_H-M   'P 1'
#
loop_
_entity.id
_entity.type
_entity.pdbx_description
1 polymer ?
#
loop_
_entity_poly.entity_id
_entity_poly.type
_entity_poly.pdbx_seq_one_letter_code
_entity_poly.pdbx_strand_id
1 'polypeptide(L)'
;MGNPKLWQGREKITPKHYTSEDILGLTQSQLFTLVEYIVEEAASIRPKKSAAKRADEMHEGESSESFHKNDDEDEEEIISSRMPLLLQCACEDTAKLGAVASHLLMLAISTDVDSRSKSSDNRQVSEHQKDISEASQRLLIQLYLRAPSILKRVGGMWCNAGDSIFDDCGSGINLFDCTHISEWSSSTLDGMSHTLLTALGATNTAKDWSRRSQEYELSARKMASVHPLLVLRQLPMLGASLHGRVHLDWGVFRSRNHLTLFQQVLGLLELLRPRVFSSKYASGFEDTLDAYFALFSHHGHSKDAVLLLVRVVSLIQGFISYDAPRALQYLQKHANVLNDLQLAHPNLPSLRALLSSISLPKMDGEGGRNSEVLLTAVAPLAPTIEPSLPHWSQAQLAPLLSKLEKVNGEDVLSALQELEHASLRRPSLLDPFMESVSQLILSLSSSIRTLALTLLIRHLRHCPPNSLSPSPVLASFVRCLDHSNPPDVLLSALDRLPEVVVCA
;
A
#
# COMPACT_ATOMS: atom_id res chain seq x y z
N MET A 1 14.15 -14.20 -31.22
CA MET A 1 13.09 -13.96 -32.23
C MET A 1 13.44 -12.93 -33.32
N GLY A 2 14.63 -12.31 -33.31
CA GLY A 2 15.03 -11.33 -34.33
C GLY A 2 15.48 -11.91 -35.68
N ASN A 3 15.16 -13.17 -36.00
CA ASN A 3 15.54 -13.74 -37.30
C ASN A 3 14.68 -13.09 -38.40
N PRO A 4 15.26 -12.29 -39.31
CA PRO A 4 14.49 -11.54 -40.31
C PRO A 4 13.68 -12.45 -41.25
N LYS A 5 14.05 -13.73 -41.40
CA LYS A 5 13.30 -14.70 -42.21
C LYS A 5 11.92 -15.04 -41.62
N LEU A 6 11.77 -14.99 -40.29
CA LEU A 6 10.48 -15.24 -39.64
C LEU A 6 9.47 -14.11 -39.88
N TRP A 7 9.98 -12.90 -40.14
CA TRP A 7 9.19 -11.68 -40.31
C TRP A 7 9.08 -11.25 -41.78
N GLN A 8 9.63 -12.04 -42.69
CA GLN A 8 9.64 -11.72 -44.12
C GLN A 8 8.22 -11.81 -44.70
N GLY A 9 7.76 -10.72 -45.32
CA GLY A 9 6.41 -10.63 -45.90
C GLY A 9 5.31 -10.24 -44.91
N ARG A 10 5.62 -10.01 -43.63
CA ARG A 10 4.67 -9.45 -42.66
C ARG A 10 4.58 -7.93 -42.78
N GLU A 11 3.41 -7.38 -42.44
CA GLU A 11 3.20 -5.93 -42.41
C GLU A 11 4.14 -5.28 -41.38
N LYS A 12 4.80 -4.19 -41.78
CA LYS A 12 5.70 -3.42 -40.89
C LYS A 12 4.95 -2.67 -39.78
N ILE A 13 3.63 -2.50 -39.94
CA ILE A 13 2.77 -1.80 -38.99
C ILE A 13 1.84 -2.83 -38.37
N THR A 14 2.03 -3.10 -37.09
CA THR A 14 1.17 -4.00 -36.34
C THR A 14 -0.20 -3.32 -36.13
N PRO A 15 -1.33 -3.92 -36.53
CA PRO A 15 -2.64 -3.34 -36.31
C PRO A 15 -2.98 -3.26 -34.81
N LYS A 16 -3.85 -2.31 -34.43
CA LYS A 16 -4.25 -2.09 -33.01
C LYS A 16 -4.87 -3.31 -32.33
N HIS A 17 -5.39 -4.27 -33.10
CA HIS A 17 -5.99 -5.52 -32.61
C HIS A 17 -5.08 -6.74 -32.83
N TYR A 18 -3.80 -6.54 -33.10
CA TYR A 18 -2.86 -7.65 -33.24
C TYR A 18 -2.70 -8.40 -31.92
N THR A 19 -2.99 -9.69 -31.93
CA THR A 19 -2.66 -10.61 -30.85
C THR A 19 -1.29 -11.21 -31.11
N SER A 20 -0.40 -11.17 -30.13
CA SER A 20 0.93 -11.78 -30.28
C SER A 20 0.78 -13.28 -30.55
N GLU A 21 1.38 -13.75 -31.65
CA GLU A 21 1.41 -15.16 -31.99
C GLU A 21 2.41 -15.93 -31.11
N ASP A 22 2.06 -17.17 -30.74
CA ASP A 22 2.96 -18.10 -30.06
C ASP A 22 3.95 -18.73 -31.04
N ILE A 23 4.96 -17.95 -31.41
CA ILE A 23 5.97 -18.35 -32.41
C ILE A 23 6.83 -19.51 -31.89
N LEU A 24 7.06 -19.59 -30.57
CA LEU A 24 7.93 -20.60 -29.97
C LEU A 24 7.18 -21.82 -29.44
N GLY A 25 5.89 -21.70 -29.10
CA GLY A 25 5.04 -22.81 -28.68
C GLY A 25 5.58 -23.54 -27.45
N LEU A 26 6.22 -22.82 -26.52
CA LEU A 26 6.87 -23.45 -25.37
C LEU A 26 5.85 -24.16 -24.47
N THR A 27 6.19 -25.38 -24.06
CA THR A 27 5.45 -26.09 -23.01
C THR A 27 5.66 -25.39 -21.67
N GLN A 28 4.78 -25.66 -20.71
CA GLN A 28 4.91 -25.13 -19.35
C GLN A 28 6.25 -25.49 -18.70
N SER A 29 6.73 -26.72 -18.90
CA SER A 29 8.04 -27.16 -18.39
C SER A 29 9.20 -26.41 -19.02
N GLN A 30 9.17 -26.19 -20.34
CA GLN A 30 10.19 -25.41 -21.04
C GLN A 30 10.18 -23.94 -20.60
N LEU A 31 9.00 -23.39 -20.30
CA LEU A 31 8.87 -22.03 -19.79
C LEU A 31 9.46 -21.90 -18.38
N PHE A 32 9.31 -22.91 -17.52
CA PHE A 32 9.96 -22.94 -16.20
C PHE A 32 11.49 -23.01 -16.31
N THR A 33 12.01 -23.84 -17.21
CA THR A 33 13.46 -23.90 -17.46
C THR A 33 14.00 -22.57 -17.99
N LEU A 34 13.26 -21.87 -18.87
CA LEU A 34 13.64 -20.53 -19.31
C LEU A 34 13.72 -19.55 -18.13
N VAL A 35 12.74 -19.60 -17.23
CA VAL A 35 12.70 -18.74 -16.04
C VAL A 35 13.87 -19.05 -15.11
N GLU A 36 14.18 -20.32 -14.87
CA GLU A 36 15.35 -20.73 -14.08
C GLU A 36 16.65 -20.21 -14.69
N TYR A 37 16.82 -20.26 -16.01
CA TYR A 37 17.99 -19.66 -16.66
C TYR A 37 18.09 -18.15 -16.46
N ILE A 38 16.97 -17.43 -16.52
CA ILE A 38 16.96 -15.97 -16.29
C ILE A 38 17.35 -15.67 -14.83
N VAL A 39 16.82 -16.44 -13.88
CA VAL A 39 17.15 -16.29 -12.45
C VAL A 39 18.63 -16.62 -12.21
N GLU A 40 19.14 -17.71 -12.79
CA GLU A 40 20.53 -18.13 -12.67
C GLU A 40 21.50 -17.10 -13.28
N GLU A 41 21.13 -16.53 -14.44
CA GLU A 41 21.89 -15.46 -15.10
C GLU A 41 21.99 -14.22 -14.19
N ALA A 42 20.89 -13.81 -13.56
CA ALA A 42 20.88 -12.69 -12.62
C ALA A 42 21.68 -12.99 -11.33
N ALA A 43 21.52 -14.20 -10.76
CA ALA A 43 22.22 -14.61 -9.55
C ALA A 43 23.74 -14.74 -9.73
N SER A 44 24.20 -15.08 -10.94
CA SER A 44 25.61 -15.34 -11.24
C SER A 44 26.50 -14.09 -11.30
N ILE A 45 25.92 -12.89 -11.34
CA ILE A 45 26.66 -11.64 -11.60
C ILE A 45 27.23 -10.99 -10.35
N ARG A 46 26.72 -11.34 -9.18
CA ARG A 46 27.30 -10.89 -7.92
C ARG A 46 28.75 -11.36 -7.83
N PRO A 47 29.75 -10.45 -7.85
CA PRO A 47 31.12 -10.88 -7.66
C PRO A 47 31.22 -11.55 -6.30
N LYS A 48 31.78 -12.78 -6.28
CA LYS A 48 32.04 -13.52 -5.04
C LYS A 48 32.79 -12.59 -4.08
N LYS A 49 32.11 -12.11 -3.04
CA LYS A 49 32.64 -11.19 -2.01
C LYS A 49 33.86 -11.77 -1.24
N SER A 50 34.32 -12.96 -1.60
CA SER A 50 35.45 -13.68 -1.01
C SER A 50 36.81 -13.44 -1.67
N ALA A 51 36.90 -12.81 -2.86
CA ALA A 51 38.18 -12.58 -3.52
C ALA A 51 38.74 -11.14 -3.35
N ALA A 52 37.88 -10.13 -3.28
CA ALA A 52 38.33 -8.73 -3.23
C ALA A 52 38.90 -8.30 -1.87
N LYS A 53 38.51 -8.97 -0.77
CA LYS A 53 39.00 -8.61 0.58
C LYS A 53 40.42 -9.11 0.90
N ARG A 54 41.09 -9.82 -0.02
CA ARG A 54 42.47 -10.29 0.15
C ARG A 54 43.51 -9.54 -0.69
N ALA A 55 43.10 -8.64 -1.58
CA ALA A 55 44.03 -7.86 -2.41
C ALA A 55 44.22 -6.41 -1.93
N ASP A 56 43.34 -5.89 -1.07
CA ASP A 56 43.37 -4.49 -0.62
C ASP A 56 44.21 -4.21 0.63
N GLU A 57 44.85 -5.24 1.21
CA GLU A 57 45.85 -5.06 2.28
C GLU A 57 47.27 -5.08 1.70
N MET A 58 47.57 -4.36 0.61
CA MET A 58 48.98 -4.13 0.21
C MET A 58 49.26 -3.05 -0.86
N HIS A 59 48.48 -1.98 -1.01
CA HIS A 59 49.03 -0.75 -1.64
C HIS A 59 48.24 0.51 -1.27
N GLU A 60 48.75 1.26 -0.30
CA GLU A 60 48.40 2.67 -0.13
C GLU A 60 49.11 3.48 -1.21
N GLY A 61 48.33 4.20 -2.02
CA GLY A 61 48.82 5.28 -2.88
C GLY A 61 48.54 5.06 -4.35
N GLU A 62 47.34 5.46 -4.80
CA GLU A 62 47.13 6.39 -5.93
C GLU A 62 45.63 6.53 -6.20
N SER A 63 45.16 7.78 -6.16
CA SER A 63 43.81 8.18 -6.50
C SER A 63 43.48 7.85 -7.95
N SER A 64 42.70 6.80 -8.16
CA SER A 64 42.01 6.53 -9.42
C SER A 64 40.50 6.49 -9.13
N GLU A 65 39.77 7.46 -9.66
CA GLU A 65 38.29 7.46 -9.69
C GLU A 65 37.81 6.26 -10.53
N SER A 66 37.66 5.07 -9.92
CA SER A 66 36.88 4.00 -10.53
C SER A 66 35.41 4.22 -10.20
N PHE A 67 34.62 4.51 -11.24
CA PHE A 67 33.17 4.42 -11.26
C PHE A 67 32.73 3.08 -10.63
N HIS A 68 32.31 3.10 -9.37
CA HIS A 68 31.56 1.99 -8.79
C HIS A 68 30.16 2.04 -9.41
N LYS A 69 29.96 1.33 -10.52
CA LYS A 69 28.60 0.94 -10.94
C LYS A 69 28.01 0.07 -9.82
N ASN A 70 26.78 0.37 -9.42
CA ASN A 70 26.10 -0.39 -8.37
C ASN A 70 25.75 -1.78 -8.92
N ASP A 71 26.24 -2.85 -8.30
CA ASP A 71 25.97 -4.25 -8.71
C ASP A 71 24.46 -4.54 -8.82
N ASP A 72 23.62 -3.84 -8.04
CA ASP A 72 22.16 -3.93 -8.08
C ASP A 72 21.54 -3.36 -9.38
N GLU A 73 22.16 -2.34 -9.99
CA GLU A 73 21.70 -1.74 -11.25
C GLU A 73 21.95 -2.70 -12.43
N ASP A 74 23.09 -3.40 -12.44
CA ASP A 74 23.44 -4.37 -13.48
C ASP A 74 22.52 -5.62 -13.41
N GLU A 75 22.12 -6.07 -12.20
CA GLU A 75 21.16 -7.16 -11.99
C GLU A 75 19.75 -6.77 -12.52
N GLU A 76 19.30 -5.55 -12.22
CA GLU A 76 18.00 -5.02 -12.68
C GLU A 76 17.96 -4.84 -14.21
N GLU A 77 19.04 -4.35 -14.82
CA GLU A 77 19.15 -4.20 -16.27
C GLU A 77 18.96 -5.54 -16.99
N ILE A 78 19.51 -6.63 -16.44
CA ILE A 78 19.40 -7.96 -17.03
C ILE A 78 17.99 -8.50 -16.94
N ILE A 79 17.40 -8.48 -15.75
CA ILE A 79 16.01 -8.91 -15.53
C ILE A 79 15.07 -8.10 -16.46
N SER A 80 15.27 -6.79 -16.55
CA SER A 80 14.54 -5.90 -17.44
C SER A 80 14.72 -6.27 -18.92
N SER A 81 15.95 -6.58 -19.34
CA SER A 81 16.26 -6.98 -20.73
C SER A 81 15.65 -8.32 -21.14
N ARG A 82 15.46 -9.25 -20.19
CA ARG A 82 14.90 -10.59 -20.43
C ARG A 82 13.37 -10.62 -20.35
N MET A 83 12.76 -9.63 -19.71
CA MET A 83 11.30 -9.54 -19.53
C MET A 83 10.50 -9.59 -20.84
N PRO A 84 10.88 -8.87 -21.93
CA PRO A 84 10.15 -8.96 -23.20
C PRO A 84 10.13 -10.37 -23.79
N LEU A 85 11.23 -11.12 -23.67
CA LEU A 85 11.31 -12.50 -24.13
C LEU A 85 10.37 -13.40 -23.32
N LEU A 86 10.39 -13.29 -21.99
CA LEU A 86 9.52 -14.07 -21.11
C LEU A 86 8.03 -13.85 -21.44
N LEU A 87 7.62 -12.60 -21.60
CA LEU A 87 6.24 -12.25 -21.93
C LEU A 87 5.83 -12.76 -23.31
N GLN A 88 6.74 -12.70 -24.29
CA GLN A 88 6.49 -13.19 -25.63
C GLN A 88 6.39 -14.72 -25.66
N CYS A 89 7.25 -15.43 -24.91
CA CYS A 89 7.16 -16.89 -24.73
C CYS A 89 5.87 -17.33 -24.03
N ALA A 90 5.37 -16.51 -23.09
CA ALA A 90 4.09 -16.75 -22.44
C ALA A 90 2.89 -16.29 -23.27
N CYS A 91 3.11 -15.58 -24.38
CA CYS A 91 2.07 -15.03 -25.28
C CYS A 91 1.01 -14.19 -24.57
N GLU A 92 1.39 -13.51 -23.50
CA GLU A 92 0.46 -12.78 -22.63
C GLU A 92 -0.68 -13.67 -22.07
N ASP A 93 -0.53 -15.00 -22.14
CA ASP A 93 -1.50 -15.93 -21.57
C ASP A 93 -1.41 -15.87 -20.06
N THR A 94 -2.42 -15.25 -19.47
CA THR A 94 -2.57 -15.10 -18.03
C THR A 94 -2.48 -16.43 -17.26
N ALA A 95 -2.83 -17.58 -17.88
CA ALA A 95 -2.66 -18.90 -17.26
C ALA A 95 -1.18 -19.32 -17.19
N LYS A 96 -0.45 -19.21 -18.30
CA LYS A 96 1.00 -19.47 -18.34
C LYS A 96 1.77 -18.53 -17.42
N LEU A 97 1.43 -17.24 -17.43
CA LEU A 97 2.03 -16.23 -16.54
C LEU A 97 1.73 -16.50 -15.06
N GLY A 98 0.51 -16.94 -14.73
CA GLY A 98 0.18 -17.37 -13.38
C GLY A 98 1.02 -18.57 -12.92
N ALA A 99 1.23 -19.56 -13.80
CA ALA A 99 2.08 -20.70 -13.50
C ALA A 99 3.55 -20.30 -13.31
N VAL A 100 4.08 -19.40 -14.15
CA VAL A 100 5.43 -18.84 -13.99
C VAL A 100 5.57 -18.11 -12.67
N ALA A 101 4.58 -17.28 -12.30
CA ALA A 101 4.59 -16.54 -11.05
C ALA A 101 4.55 -17.48 -9.83
N SER A 102 3.78 -18.58 -9.89
CA SER A 102 3.81 -19.63 -8.87
C SER A 102 5.18 -20.32 -8.77
N HIS A 103 5.83 -20.60 -9.91
CA HIS A 103 7.16 -21.22 -9.94
C HIS A 103 8.22 -20.30 -9.33
N LEU A 104 8.22 -19.02 -9.71
CA LEU A 104 9.10 -18.01 -9.13
C LEU A 104 8.92 -17.86 -7.63
N LEU A 105 7.67 -17.92 -7.15
CA LEU A 105 7.38 -17.90 -5.72
C LEU A 105 7.98 -19.12 -5.01
N MET A 106 7.90 -20.31 -5.60
CA MET A 106 8.53 -21.52 -5.04
C MET A 106 10.05 -21.39 -4.97
N LEU A 107 10.70 -20.87 -6.02
CA LEU A 107 12.14 -20.61 -6.04
C LEU A 107 12.55 -19.57 -4.99
N ALA A 108 11.72 -18.54 -4.79
CA ALA A 108 11.93 -17.55 -3.73
C ALA A 108 11.86 -18.19 -2.33
N ILE A 109 10.91 -19.12 -2.08
CA ILE A 109 10.65 -19.73 -0.76
C ILE A 109 11.63 -20.84 -0.37
N SER A 110 12.30 -21.47 -1.34
CA SER A 110 13.17 -22.63 -1.11
C SER A 110 14.37 -22.42 -0.16
N THR A 111 14.61 -21.21 0.36
CA THR A 111 15.74 -20.88 1.25
C THR A 111 15.55 -21.27 2.73
N ASP A 112 14.32 -21.55 3.19
CA ASP A 112 14.05 -21.61 4.65
C ASP A 112 14.23 -23.00 5.28
N VAL A 113 14.24 -24.08 4.48
CA VAL A 113 14.20 -25.46 4.99
C VAL A 113 15.56 -25.98 5.49
N ASP A 114 16.69 -25.46 4.97
CA ASP A 114 18.01 -26.06 5.18
C ASP A 114 18.90 -25.36 6.24
N SER A 115 18.44 -24.26 6.84
CA SER A 115 19.25 -23.43 7.75
C SER A 115 19.63 -24.10 9.09
N ARG A 116 19.07 -25.28 9.40
CA ARG A 116 19.32 -26.06 10.65
C ARG A 116 20.46 -27.07 10.57
N SER A 117 21.11 -27.28 9.42
CA SER A 117 22.30 -28.16 9.35
C SER A 117 23.51 -27.41 8.77
N LYS A 118 24.40 -26.92 9.63
CA LYS A 118 25.60 -26.17 9.21
C LYS A 118 26.86 -27.02 9.40
N SER A 119 27.42 -27.48 8.28
CA SER A 119 28.85 -27.79 8.11
C SER A 119 29.51 -26.68 7.28
N SER A 120 30.85 -26.57 7.31
CA SER A 120 31.61 -25.51 6.60
C SER A 120 31.49 -25.55 5.08
N ASP A 121 31.21 -26.71 4.48
CA ASP A 121 31.01 -26.86 3.03
C ASP A 121 29.63 -26.35 2.55
N ASN A 122 28.65 -26.25 3.47
CA ASN A 122 27.30 -25.75 3.15
C ASN A 122 27.21 -24.21 3.04
N ARG A 123 28.27 -23.46 3.33
CA ARG A 123 28.21 -21.98 3.35
C ARG A 123 28.09 -21.37 1.95
N GLN A 124 28.78 -21.92 0.95
CA GLN A 124 28.70 -21.45 -0.43
C GLN A 124 27.37 -21.83 -1.09
N VAL A 125 26.86 -23.04 -0.81
CA VAL A 125 25.54 -23.48 -1.28
C VAL A 125 24.43 -22.59 -0.70
N SER A 126 24.55 -22.21 0.58
CA SER A 126 23.60 -21.31 1.24
C SER A 126 23.64 -19.86 0.70
N GLU A 127 24.77 -19.39 0.18
CA GLU A 127 24.91 -18.04 -0.38
C GLU A 127 24.31 -17.99 -1.79
N HIS A 128 24.65 -18.97 -2.64
CA HIS A 128 24.07 -19.08 -3.98
C HIS A 128 22.55 -19.28 -3.96
N GLN A 129 22.02 -20.08 -3.03
CA GLN A 129 20.57 -20.26 -2.89
C GLN A 129 19.86 -18.96 -2.47
N LYS A 130 20.55 -18.09 -1.70
CA LYS A 130 20.03 -16.77 -1.34
C LYS A 130 19.98 -15.86 -2.57
N ASP A 131 21.01 -15.88 -3.41
CA ASP A 131 21.05 -15.07 -4.63
C ASP A 131 19.95 -15.49 -5.62
N ILE A 132 19.70 -16.80 -5.78
CA ILE A 132 18.57 -17.33 -6.57
C ILE A 132 17.23 -16.84 -6.02
N SER A 133 17.04 -16.87 -4.70
CA SER A 133 15.81 -16.39 -4.08
C SER A 133 15.57 -14.90 -4.35
N GLU A 134 16.60 -14.07 -4.22
CA GLU A 134 16.54 -12.63 -4.44
C GLU A 134 16.25 -12.30 -5.92
N ALA A 135 16.95 -12.94 -6.85
CA ALA A 135 16.73 -12.79 -8.29
C ALA A 135 15.31 -13.25 -8.69
N SER A 136 14.81 -14.35 -8.10
CA SER A 136 13.44 -14.84 -8.32
C SER A 136 12.39 -13.82 -7.85
N GLN A 137 12.63 -13.18 -6.70
CA GLN A 137 11.76 -12.14 -6.17
C GLN A 137 11.74 -10.91 -7.07
N ARG A 138 12.90 -10.43 -7.53
CA ARG A 138 13.00 -9.29 -8.46
C ARG A 138 12.28 -9.56 -9.78
N LEU A 139 12.51 -10.74 -10.38
CA LEU A 139 11.85 -11.13 -11.62
C LEU A 139 10.33 -11.25 -11.45
N LEU A 140 9.85 -11.77 -10.32
CA LEU A 140 8.43 -11.85 -9.99
C LEU A 140 7.79 -10.46 -9.88
N ILE A 141 8.49 -9.47 -9.31
CA ILE A 141 8.00 -8.10 -9.19
C ILE A 141 7.95 -7.41 -10.54
N GLN A 142 8.99 -7.54 -11.37
CA GLN A 142 8.98 -7.00 -12.73
C GLN A 142 7.88 -7.64 -13.59
N LEU A 143 7.65 -8.94 -13.41
CA LEU A 143 6.54 -9.63 -14.05
C LEU A 143 5.18 -9.09 -13.57
N TYR A 144 5.02 -8.86 -12.27
CA TYR A 144 3.84 -8.24 -11.69
C TYR A 144 3.58 -6.83 -12.23
N LEU A 145 4.62 -5.98 -12.32
CA LEU A 145 4.52 -4.63 -12.86
C LEU A 145 4.12 -4.60 -14.34
N ARG A 146 4.29 -5.72 -15.06
CA ARG A 146 3.77 -5.86 -16.43
C ARG A 146 2.40 -6.52 -16.51
N ALA A 147 2.10 -7.47 -15.63
CA ALA A 147 0.88 -8.27 -15.66
C ALA A 147 0.27 -8.47 -14.25
N PRO A 148 -0.43 -7.47 -13.68
CA PRO A 148 -0.96 -7.55 -12.31
C PRO A 148 -2.00 -8.63 -12.08
N SER A 149 -2.66 -9.06 -13.15
CA SER A 149 -3.65 -10.13 -13.13
C SER A 149 -3.07 -11.44 -12.60
N ILE A 150 -1.74 -11.61 -12.58
CA ILE A 150 -1.11 -12.78 -11.95
C ILE A 150 -1.47 -12.90 -10.47
N LEU A 151 -1.67 -11.78 -9.74
CA LEU A 151 -2.07 -11.81 -8.32
C LEU A 151 -3.35 -12.61 -8.08
N LYS A 152 -4.34 -12.50 -8.99
CA LYS A 152 -5.61 -13.23 -8.86
C LYS A 152 -5.43 -14.74 -8.95
N ARG A 153 -4.39 -15.20 -9.66
CA ARG A 153 -4.15 -16.62 -9.94
C ARG A 153 -3.21 -17.26 -8.93
N VAL A 154 -2.22 -16.52 -8.44
CA VAL A 154 -1.31 -17.03 -7.41
C VAL A 154 -1.92 -16.91 -6.00
N GLY A 155 -3.00 -16.12 -5.84
CA GLY A 155 -3.71 -15.88 -4.58
C GLY A 155 -3.99 -17.13 -3.74
N GLY A 156 -4.37 -18.27 -4.34
CA GLY A 156 -4.60 -19.52 -3.58
C GLY A 156 -3.36 -20.08 -2.87
N MET A 157 -2.15 -19.79 -3.38
CA MET A 157 -0.87 -20.19 -2.78
C MET A 157 -0.33 -19.09 -1.85
N TRP A 158 -0.74 -17.83 -2.06
CA TRP A 158 -0.39 -16.68 -1.23
C TRP A 158 -1.15 -16.70 0.11
N CYS A 159 -2.38 -17.20 0.12
CA CYS A 159 -3.21 -17.29 1.33
C CYS A 159 -2.76 -18.40 2.31
N ASN A 160 -2.12 -19.48 1.83
CA ASN A 160 -1.64 -20.58 2.69
C ASN A 160 -0.35 -20.24 3.44
N ALA A 161 0.37 -19.19 3.03
CA ALA A 161 1.56 -18.70 3.69
C ALA A 161 1.26 -17.67 4.79
N GLY A 162 0.00 -17.53 5.19
CA GLY A 162 -0.48 -16.68 6.29
C GLY A 162 -0.30 -15.18 6.03
N ASP A 163 -0.91 -14.37 6.90
CA ASP A 163 -0.61 -12.94 7.04
C ASP A 163 0.91 -12.68 7.26
N SER A 164 1.71 -13.72 7.51
CA SER A 164 3.17 -13.74 7.58
C SER A 164 3.94 -13.40 6.29
N ILE A 165 3.31 -13.37 5.10
CA ILE A 165 3.95 -12.77 3.91
C ILE A 165 3.92 -11.24 3.97
N PHE A 166 3.06 -10.64 4.79
CA PHE A 166 2.87 -9.18 4.89
C PHE A 166 3.21 -8.60 6.27
N ASP A 167 3.35 -9.44 7.29
CA ASP A 167 3.80 -9.06 8.63
C ASP A 167 5.31 -9.18 8.78
N ASP A 168 5.90 -8.18 9.43
CA ASP A 168 7.33 -8.01 9.74
C ASP A 168 7.87 -9.04 10.76
N CYS A 169 7.14 -10.12 11.02
CA CYS A 169 7.46 -11.11 12.03
C CYS A 169 8.24 -12.30 11.41
N GLY A 170 9.49 -12.02 11.02
CA GLY A 170 10.62 -12.93 11.24
C GLY A 170 10.79 -14.24 10.45
N SER A 171 9.86 -14.71 9.60
CA SER A 171 10.13 -15.90 8.76
C SER A 171 9.32 -16.05 7.46
N GLY A 172 8.75 -14.98 6.92
CA GLY A 172 8.01 -15.01 5.66
C GLY A 172 8.69 -14.16 4.59
N ILE A 173 8.77 -14.65 3.36
CA ILE A 173 9.25 -13.86 2.23
C ILE A 173 8.20 -12.81 1.88
N ASN A 174 8.46 -11.59 2.32
CA ASN A 174 7.76 -10.41 1.84
C ASN A 174 8.21 -10.15 0.40
N LEU A 175 7.36 -10.40 -0.59
CA LEU A 175 7.61 -10.00 -1.99
C LEU A 175 7.91 -8.49 -2.12
N PHE A 176 7.50 -7.71 -1.13
CA PHE A 176 7.65 -6.27 -1.02
C PHE A 176 8.99 -5.89 -0.35
N ASP A 177 9.67 -6.85 0.30
CA ASP A 177 10.96 -6.67 0.97
C ASP A 177 12.17 -6.78 0.03
N CYS A 178 11.95 -7.09 -1.25
CA CYS A 178 13.03 -7.33 -2.22
C CYS A 178 13.22 -6.16 -3.20
N THR A 179 12.44 -5.09 -3.07
CA THR A 179 12.55 -3.92 -3.94
C THR A 179 13.57 -2.91 -3.41
N HIS A 180 14.69 -2.79 -4.13
CA HIS A 180 15.35 -1.51 -4.41
C HIS A 180 14.60 -0.72 -5.50
N ILE A 181 13.50 -1.27 -6.02
CA ILE A 181 12.57 -0.61 -6.95
C ILE A 181 11.70 0.40 -6.17
N SER A 182 12.33 1.34 -5.47
CA SER A 182 11.76 2.66 -5.19
C SER A 182 11.86 3.55 -6.45
N GLU A 183 12.70 3.15 -7.41
CA GLU A 183 12.88 3.87 -8.66
C GLU A 183 11.78 3.57 -9.68
N TRP A 184 11.42 4.62 -10.42
CA TRP A 184 10.40 4.60 -11.46
C TRP A 184 10.78 3.61 -12.56
N SER A 185 9.90 2.62 -12.81
CA SER A 185 10.03 1.74 -13.96
C SER A 185 9.12 2.28 -15.07
N SER A 186 9.49 2.14 -16.34
CA SER A 186 8.65 2.56 -17.48
C SER A 186 7.43 1.63 -17.70
N SER A 187 6.94 0.97 -16.64
CA SER A 187 5.80 0.07 -16.73
C SER A 187 4.51 0.83 -17.06
N THR A 188 3.64 0.19 -17.84
CA THR A 188 2.32 0.75 -18.17
C THR A 188 1.52 1.08 -16.91
N LEU A 189 1.70 0.31 -15.83
CA LEU A 189 1.02 0.54 -14.56
C LEU A 189 1.56 1.71 -13.79
N ASP A 190 2.88 1.94 -13.78
CA ASP A 190 3.46 3.15 -13.22
C ASP A 190 2.93 4.37 -13.98
N GLY A 191 2.82 4.28 -15.31
CA GLY A 191 2.15 5.31 -16.13
C GLY A 191 0.69 5.56 -15.71
N MET A 192 -0.08 4.49 -15.44
CA MET A 192 -1.46 4.59 -14.99
C MET A 192 -1.58 5.19 -13.57
N SER A 193 -0.79 4.71 -12.62
CA SER A 193 -0.82 5.17 -11.22
C SER A 193 -0.38 6.63 -11.12
N HIS A 194 0.70 6.99 -11.80
CA HIS A 194 1.16 8.37 -11.90
C HIS A 194 0.14 9.28 -12.55
N THR A 195 -0.44 8.88 -13.69
CA THR A 195 -1.46 9.70 -14.37
C THR A 195 -2.67 9.92 -13.47
N LEU A 196 -3.14 8.88 -12.79
CA LEU A 196 -4.27 8.96 -11.87
C LEU A 196 -3.97 9.88 -10.68
N LEU A 197 -2.83 9.70 -10.02
CA LEU A 197 -2.46 10.48 -8.82
C LEU A 197 -2.04 11.91 -9.16
N THR A 198 -1.42 12.14 -10.32
CA THR A 198 -1.17 13.48 -10.87
C THR A 198 -2.47 14.18 -11.20
N ALA A 199 -3.42 13.48 -11.83
CA ALA A 199 -4.75 14.01 -12.11
C ALA A 199 -5.45 14.37 -10.80
N LEU A 200 -5.46 13.50 -9.79
CA LEU A 200 -5.99 13.79 -8.45
C LEU A 200 -5.35 15.06 -7.85
N GLY A 201 -4.03 15.20 -8.02
CA GLY A 201 -3.26 16.35 -7.60
C GLY A 201 -3.61 17.66 -8.32
N ALA A 202 -4.19 17.67 -9.52
CA ALA A 202 -4.34 18.89 -10.31
C ALA A 202 -5.20 19.99 -9.64
N THR A 203 -6.16 19.62 -8.78
CA THR A 203 -7.07 20.54 -8.07
C THR A 203 -7.63 21.67 -8.95
N ASN A 204 -8.26 21.29 -10.06
CA ASN A 204 -8.81 22.23 -11.04
C ASN A 204 -10.00 23.02 -10.45
N THR A 205 -10.20 24.27 -10.89
CA THR A 205 -11.33 25.13 -10.52
C THR A 205 -12.61 24.87 -11.35
N ALA A 206 -12.63 23.81 -12.16
CA ALA A 206 -13.81 23.42 -12.93
C ALA A 206 -15.01 23.09 -12.02
N LYS A 207 -16.23 23.42 -12.47
CA LYS A 207 -17.47 23.21 -11.69
C LYS A 207 -17.69 21.75 -11.28
N ASP A 208 -17.31 20.81 -12.13
CA ASP A 208 -17.47 19.37 -11.88
C ASP A 208 -16.27 18.74 -11.14
N TRP A 209 -15.28 19.55 -10.73
CA TRP A 209 -14.05 19.03 -10.15
C TRP A 209 -14.28 18.22 -8.88
N SER A 210 -15.19 18.65 -8.00
CA SER A 210 -15.49 17.94 -6.76
C SER A 210 -15.96 16.51 -7.02
N ARG A 211 -16.76 16.29 -8.07
CA ARG A 211 -17.19 14.96 -8.48
C ARG A 211 -16.03 14.15 -9.08
N ARG A 212 -15.29 14.73 -10.03
CA ARG A 212 -14.15 14.05 -10.67
C ARG A 212 -13.06 13.67 -9.67
N SER A 213 -12.77 14.55 -8.72
CA SER A 213 -11.83 14.31 -7.63
C SER A 213 -12.23 13.11 -6.79
N GLN A 214 -13.53 12.96 -6.47
CA GLN A 214 -14.03 11.77 -5.77
C GLN A 214 -13.92 10.49 -6.61
N GLU A 215 -14.10 10.57 -7.93
CA GLU A 215 -13.94 9.43 -8.84
C GLU A 215 -12.46 9.01 -8.97
N TYR A 216 -11.54 9.97 -9.04
CA TYR A 216 -10.10 9.73 -9.01
C TYR A 216 -9.64 9.16 -7.67
N GLU A 217 -10.14 9.71 -6.55
CA GLU A 217 -9.86 9.19 -5.21
C GLU A 217 -10.32 7.74 -5.06
N LEU A 218 -11.54 7.42 -5.51
CA LEU A 218 -12.08 6.05 -5.42
C LEU A 218 -11.21 5.07 -6.22
N SER A 219 -10.82 5.48 -7.43
CA SER A 219 -9.90 4.69 -8.27
C SER A 219 -8.53 4.52 -7.61
N ALA A 220 -8.00 5.56 -6.96
CA ALA A 220 -6.73 5.51 -6.25
C ALA A 220 -6.81 4.61 -5.00
N ARG A 221 -7.92 4.65 -4.25
CA ARG A 221 -8.16 3.75 -3.12
C ARG A 221 -8.28 2.30 -3.56
N LYS A 222 -8.99 2.02 -4.67
CA LYS A 222 -9.07 0.67 -5.23
C LYS A 222 -7.70 0.17 -5.70
N MET A 223 -6.91 1.05 -6.32
CA MET A 223 -5.53 0.73 -6.67
C MET A 223 -4.68 0.46 -5.42
N ALA A 224 -4.81 1.24 -4.35
CA ALA A 224 -4.09 1.01 -3.10
C ALA A 224 -4.50 -0.31 -2.42
N SER A 225 -5.78 -0.71 -2.47
CA SER A 225 -6.25 -1.94 -1.83
C SER A 225 -5.88 -3.22 -2.60
N VAL A 226 -5.82 -3.14 -3.92
CA VAL A 226 -5.51 -4.30 -4.80
C VAL A 226 -4.02 -4.36 -5.15
N HIS A 227 -3.40 -3.19 -5.39
CA HIS A 227 -2.05 -3.02 -5.92
C HIS A 227 -1.25 -1.97 -5.12
N PRO A 228 -1.04 -2.16 -3.81
CA PRO A 228 -0.44 -1.14 -2.93
C PRO A 228 0.93 -0.65 -3.37
N LEU A 229 1.75 -1.51 -4.00
CA LEU A 229 3.07 -1.12 -4.56
C LEU A 229 2.97 0.05 -5.54
N LEU A 230 1.94 0.07 -6.38
CA LEU A 230 1.79 1.11 -7.39
C LEU A 230 1.56 2.49 -6.78
N VAL A 231 1.04 2.54 -5.55
CA VAL A 231 0.81 3.80 -4.82
C VAL A 231 2.01 4.13 -3.92
N LEU A 232 2.61 3.14 -3.27
CA LEU A 232 3.81 3.31 -2.43
C LEU A 232 4.98 3.91 -3.22
N ARG A 233 5.17 3.49 -4.48
CA ARG A 233 6.20 4.03 -5.39
C ARG A 233 5.96 5.49 -5.77
N GLN A 234 4.74 6.00 -5.62
CA GLN A 234 4.33 7.35 -6.01
C GLN A 234 4.35 8.33 -4.82
N LEU A 235 4.76 7.88 -3.64
CA LEU A 235 4.83 8.72 -2.44
C LEU A 235 5.69 9.98 -2.63
N PRO A 236 6.89 9.93 -3.25
CA PRO A 236 7.68 11.16 -3.46
C PRO A 236 6.94 12.21 -4.28
N MET A 237 6.25 11.79 -5.35
CA MET A 237 5.42 12.69 -6.18
C MET A 237 4.23 13.24 -5.39
N LEU A 238 3.56 12.41 -4.58
CA LEU A 238 2.47 12.85 -3.72
C LEU A 238 2.94 13.88 -2.68
N GLY A 239 4.06 13.60 -2.00
CA GLY A 239 4.69 14.49 -1.03
C GLY A 239 5.04 15.85 -1.66
N ALA A 240 5.75 15.85 -2.80
CA ALA A 240 6.09 17.07 -3.52
C ALA A 240 4.85 17.87 -3.95
N SER A 241 3.82 17.18 -4.44
CA SER A 241 2.54 17.79 -4.85
C SER A 241 1.81 18.48 -3.69
N LEU A 242 1.83 17.89 -2.50
CA LEU A 242 1.26 18.48 -1.29
C LEU A 242 2.10 19.65 -0.76
N HIS A 243 3.42 19.47 -0.68
CA HIS A 243 4.36 20.44 -0.13
C HIS A 243 4.30 21.78 -0.88
N GLY A 244 4.16 21.74 -2.21
CA GLY A 244 4.02 22.94 -3.05
C GLY A 244 2.78 23.81 -2.79
N ARG A 245 1.93 23.49 -1.81
CA ARG A 245 0.65 24.19 -1.54
C ARG A 245 0.50 24.73 -0.12
N VAL A 246 1.36 24.32 0.80
CA VAL A 246 1.21 24.65 2.24
C VAL A 246 1.39 26.13 2.55
N HIS A 247 2.05 26.87 1.65
CA HIS A 247 2.33 28.30 1.78
C HIS A 247 1.19 29.20 1.28
N LEU A 248 0.15 28.63 0.66
CA LEU A 248 -0.97 29.41 0.12
C LEU A 248 -1.82 29.98 1.25
N ASP A 249 -2.36 31.19 1.07
CA ASP A 249 -3.30 31.76 2.03
C ASP A 249 -4.52 30.84 2.24
N TRP A 250 -5.00 30.74 3.48
CA TRP A 250 -6.09 29.82 3.85
C TRP A 250 -7.34 29.98 2.97
N GLY A 251 -7.68 31.20 2.55
CA GLY A 251 -8.79 31.46 1.64
C GLY A 251 -8.61 30.80 0.27
N VAL A 252 -7.40 30.87 -0.30
CA VAL A 252 -7.04 30.22 -1.57
C VAL A 252 -6.96 28.70 -1.36
N PHE A 253 -6.32 28.27 -0.27
CA PHE A 253 -6.17 26.87 0.09
C PHE A 253 -7.52 26.14 0.18
N ARG A 254 -8.50 26.78 0.83
CA ARG A 254 -9.86 26.27 0.96
C ARG A 254 -10.63 26.34 -0.35
N SER A 255 -10.63 27.50 -1.02
CA SER A 255 -11.45 27.71 -2.23
C SER A 255 -11.01 26.85 -3.43
N ARG A 256 -9.74 26.45 -3.49
CA ARG A 256 -9.19 25.56 -4.52
C ARG A 256 -9.15 24.08 -4.14
N ASN A 257 -9.86 23.69 -3.08
CA ASN A 257 -9.96 22.30 -2.62
C ASN A 257 -8.60 21.64 -2.32
N HIS A 258 -7.58 22.42 -1.93
CA HIS A 258 -6.28 21.84 -1.57
C HIS A 258 -6.39 21.02 -0.28
N LEU A 259 -7.21 21.46 0.69
CA LEU A 259 -7.50 20.67 1.90
C LEU A 259 -8.11 19.30 1.56
N THR A 260 -8.98 19.25 0.55
CA THR A 260 -9.57 17.98 0.09
C THR A 260 -8.48 17.04 -0.40
N LEU A 261 -7.52 17.52 -1.19
CA LEU A 261 -6.39 16.68 -1.63
C LEU A 261 -5.61 16.11 -0.45
N PHE A 262 -5.31 16.91 0.58
CA PHE A 262 -4.66 16.41 1.81
C PHE A 262 -5.49 15.32 2.49
N GLN A 263 -6.81 15.47 2.57
CA GLN A 263 -7.69 14.45 3.15
C GLN A 263 -7.69 13.15 2.34
N GLN A 264 -7.64 13.25 1.01
CA GLN A 264 -7.62 12.13 0.08
C GLN A 264 -6.31 11.37 0.13
N VAL A 265 -5.17 12.09 0.08
CA VAL A 265 -3.84 11.48 0.21
C VAL A 265 -3.68 10.82 1.59
N LEU A 266 -4.15 11.45 2.67
CA LEU A 266 -4.11 10.82 3.99
C LEU A 266 -4.91 9.52 4.03
N GLY A 267 -6.07 9.48 3.36
CA GLY A 267 -6.86 8.26 3.23
C GLY A 267 -6.12 7.15 2.48
N LEU A 268 -5.30 7.49 1.48
CA LEU A 268 -4.43 6.51 0.82
C LEU A 268 -3.35 6.00 1.77
N LEU A 269 -2.68 6.88 2.53
CA LEU A 269 -1.67 6.47 3.51
C LEU A 269 -2.25 5.56 4.59
N GLU A 270 -3.45 5.87 5.10
CA GLU A 270 -4.15 5.06 6.09
C GLU A 270 -4.48 3.65 5.56
N LEU A 271 -4.83 3.52 4.28
CA LEU A 271 -5.14 2.25 3.62
C LEU A 271 -3.88 1.42 3.30
N LEU A 272 -2.73 2.07 3.15
CA LEU A 272 -1.44 1.43 2.90
C LEU A 272 -0.75 0.92 4.18
N ARG A 273 -1.35 1.11 5.35
CA ARG A 273 -0.84 0.55 6.61
C ARG A 273 -0.90 -0.99 6.62
N PRO A 274 0.05 -1.67 7.30
CA PRO A 274 1.27 -1.12 7.89
C PRO A 274 2.40 -0.89 6.87
N ARG A 275 2.23 -1.32 5.62
CA ARG A 275 3.27 -1.37 4.58
C ARG A 275 3.98 -0.04 4.30
N VAL A 276 3.23 1.07 4.42
CA VAL A 276 3.78 2.43 4.26
C VAL A 276 4.86 2.78 5.28
N PHE A 277 4.91 2.08 6.43
CA PHE A 277 5.88 2.31 7.50
C PHE A 277 7.23 1.60 7.29
N SER A 278 7.32 0.74 6.27
CA SER A 278 8.55 0.02 5.92
C SER A 278 9.69 1.00 5.59
N SER A 279 10.92 0.66 6.00
CA SER A 279 12.13 1.48 5.79
C SER A 279 12.36 1.85 4.33
N LYS A 280 11.93 0.99 3.40
CA LYS A 280 12.04 1.14 1.95
C LYS A 280 11.35 2.38 1.41
N TYR A 281 10.22 2.72 2.02
CA TYR A 281 9.42 3.87 1.61
C TYR A 281 9.65 5.07 2.53
N ALA A 282 10.61 5.00 3.45
CA ALA A 282 10.81 6.00 4.49
C ALA A 282 11.00 7.40 3.91
N SER A 283 11.85 7.58 2.88
CA SER A 283 12.02 8.90 2.25
C SER A 283 10.69 9.46 1.72
N GLY A 284 10.00 8.75 0.84
CA GLY A 284 8.73 9.24 0.27
C GLY A 284 7.63 9.42 1.32
N PHE A 285 7.59 8.57 2.35
CA PHE A 285 6.62 8.67 3.44
C PHE A 285 6.91 9.86 4.37
N GLU A 286 8.16 10.01 4.83
CA GLU A 286 8.61 11.14 5.66
C GLU A 286 8.44 12.46 4.92
N ASP A 287 8.83 12.56 3.63
CA ASP A 287 8.62 13.76 2.80
C ASP A 287 7.12 14.12 2.68
N THR A 288 6.27 13.09 2.59
CA THR A 288 4.82 13.29 2.56
C THR A 288 4.30 13.77 3.92
N LEU A 289 4.78 13.21 5.03
CA LEU A 289 4.43 13.65 6.39
C LEU A 289 4.93 15.07 6.69
N ASP A 290 6.10 15.44 6.18
CA ASP A 290 6.65 16.79 6.31
C ASP A 290 5.71 17.84 5.69
N ALA A 291 5.02 17.51 4.59
CA ALA A 291 3.99 18.37 4.03
C ALA A 291 2.79 18.56 4.98
N TYR A 292 2.42 17.56 5.79
CA TYR A 292 1.39 17.72 6.83
C TYR A 292 1.87 18.58 7.99
N PHE A 293 3.10 18.39 8.47
CA PHE A 293 3.67 19.25 9.52
C PHE A 293 3.81 20.71 9.06
N ALA A 294 4.21 20.94 7.81
CA ALA A 294 4.23 22.26 7.21
C ALA A 294 2.81 22.86 7.10
N LEU A 295 1.81 22.06 6.71
CA LEU A 295 0.40 22.48 6.71
C LEU A 295 -0.06 22.89 8.11
N PHE A 296 0.24 22.12 9.15
CA PHE A 296 -0.18 22.43 10.51
C PHE A 296 0.55 23.65 11.09
N SER A 297 1.80 23.87 10.69
CA SER A 297 2.54 25.08 11.06
C SER A 297 1.86 26.35 10.53
N HIS A 298 1.37 26.33 9.28
CA HIS A 298 0.72 27.49 8.66
C HIS A 298 -0.78 27.61 8.99
N HIS A 299 -1.48 26.49 9.14
CA HIS A 299 -2.95 26.46 9.17
C HIS A 299 -3.54 25.65 10.33
N GLY A 300 -2.73 25.19 11.28
CA GLY A 300 -3.15 24.34 12.41
C GLY A 300 -4.20 24.94 13.34
N HIS A 301 -4.42 26.26 13.29
CA HIS A 301 -5.48 26.95 14.03
C HIS A 301 -6.88 26.71 13.45
N SER A 302 -6.98 26.31 12.19
CA SER A 302 -8.26 26.09 11.52
C SER A 302 -8.93 24.79 11.99
N LYS A 303 -10.23 24.85 12.30
CA LYS A 303 -11.02 23.68 12.72
C LYS A 303 -10.92 22.51 11.72
N ASP A 304 -10.89 22.80 10.43
CA ASP A 304 -10.82 21.77 9.39
C ASP A 304 -9.42 21.11 9.33
N ALA A 305 -8.36 21.87 9.63
CA ALA A 305 -7.00 21.34 9.73
C ALA A 305 -6.83 20.48 11.00
N VAL A 306 -7.49 20.84 12.10
CA VAL A 306 -7.46 20.05 13.35
C VAL A 306 -8.07 18.66 13.16
N LEU A 307 -9.15 18.54 12.38
CA LEU A 307 -9.72 17.23 12.06
C LEU A 307 -8.74 16.33 11.29
N LEU A 308 -7.93 16.93 10.43
CA LEU A 308 -6.87 16.26 9.71
C LEU A 308 -5.71 15.88 10.66
N LEU A 309 -5.33 16.78 11.57
CA LEU A 309 -4.30 16.55 12.59
C LEU A 309 -4.61 15.30 13.44
N VAL A 310 -5.86 15.12 13.89
CA VAL A 310 -6.24 13.94 14.68
C VAL A 310 -6.00 12.64 13.91
N ARG A 311 -6.27 12.62 12.60
CA ARG A 311 -6.00 11.45 11.74
C ARG A 311 -4.51 11.22 11.53
N VAL A 312 -3.73 12.29 11.31
CA VAL A 312 -2.26 12.20 11.18
C VAL A 312 -1.64 11.67 12.47
N VAL A 313 -2.09 12.12 13.64
CA VAL A 313 -1.62 11.60 14.94
C VAL A 313 -1.90 10.08 15.05
N SER A 314 -3.07 9.62 14.61
CA SER A 314 -3.38 8.18 14.60
C SER A 314 -2.50 7.39 13.62
N LEU A 315 -2.21 7.96 12.44
CA LEU A 315 -1.27 7.37 11.48
C LEU A 315 0.14 7.24 12.09
N ILE A 316 0.62 8.29 12.77
CA ILE A 316 1.91 8.32 13.46
C ILE A 316 1.95 7.30 14.60
N GLN A 317 0.87 7.15 15.37
CA GLN A 317 0.81 6.12 16.41
C GLN A 317 0.94 4.72 15.81
N GLY A 318 0.31 4.46 14.66
CA GLY A 318 0.53 3.23 13.90
C GLY A 318 1.99 3.06 13.46
N PHE A 319 2.67 4.15 13.08
CA PHE A 319 4.09 4.11 12.75
C PHE A 319 4.95 3.77 13.98
N ILE A 320 4.67 4.35 15.15
CA ILE A 320 5.36 4.01 16.41
C ILE A 320 5.13 2.54 16.77
N SER A 321 3.91 2.02 16.59
CA SER A 321 3.61 0.62 16.84
C SER A 321 4.36 -0.34 15.91
N TYR A 322 4.65 0.09 14.68
CA TYR A 322 5.40 -0.70 13.70
C TYR A 322 6.92 -0.61 13.92
N ASP A 323 7.47 0.60 14.01
CA ASP A 323 8.89 0.87 14.22
C ASP A 323 9.10 2.10 15.11
N ALA A 324 9.07 1.87 16.43
CA ALA A 324 9.23 2.91 17.43
C ALA A 324 10.52 3.73 17.30
N PRO A 325 11.74 3.15 17.15
CA PRO A 325 12.95 3.95 17.11
C PRO A 325 12.99 4.89 15.90
N ARG A 326 12.62 4.42 14.70
CA ARG A 326 12.58 5.29 13.50
C ARG A 326 11.52 6.38 13.64
N ALA A 327 10.32 6.01 14.11
CA ALA A 327 9.23 6.95 14.28
C ALA A 327 9.57 8.07 15.28
N LEU A 328 10.14 7.71 16.44
CA LEU A 328 10.52 8.69 17.46
C LEU A 328 11.67 9.59 16.99
N GLN A 329 12.68 9.05 16.29
CA GLN A 329 13.75 9.85 15.69
C GLN A 329 13.20 10.83 14.66
N TYR A 330 12.25 10.41 13.82
CA TYR A 330 11.58 11.30 12.88
C TYR A 330 10.79 12.40 13.60
N LEU A 331 10.00 12.06 14.62
CA LEU A 331 9.16 13.02 15.36
C LEU A 331 9.96 14.08 16.11
N GLN A 332 11.19 13.77 16.55
CA GLN A 332 12.08 14.76 17.14
C GLN A 332 12.37 15.93 16.20
N LYS A 333 12.40 15.72 14.87
CA LYS A 333 12.55 16.79 13.87
C LYS A 333 11.40 17.81 13.93
N HIS A 334 10.21 17.37 14.35
CA HIS A 334 8.97 18.15 14.36
C HIS A 334 8.46 18.51 15.77
N ALA A 335 9.29 18.34 16.81
CA ALA A 335 8.90 18.53 18.20
C ALA A 335 8.36 19.95 18.49
N ASN A 336 8.93 20.99 17.87
CA ASN A 336 8.49 22.38 18.06
C ASN A 336 7.07 22.58 17.54
N VAL A 337 6.79 22.11 16.31
CA VAL A 337 5.45 22.20 15.70
C VAL A 337 4.42 21.46 16.55
N LEU A 338 4.77 20.26 17.05
CA LEU A 338 3.89 19.49 17.93
C LEU A 338 3.59 20.22 19.25
N ASN A 339 4.59 20.86 19.86
CA ASN A 339 4.39 21.67 21.06
C ASN A 339 3.47 22.87 20.81
N ASP A 340 3.69 23.61 19.71
CA ASP A 340 2.83 24.74 19.34
C ASP A 340 1.38 24.32 19.12
N LEU A 341 1.17 23.17 18.45
CA LEU A 341 -0.16 22.60 18.26
C LEU A 341 -0.81 22.16 19.57
N GLN A 342 -0.04 21.64 20.52
CA GLN A 342 -0.54 21.24 21.84
C GLN A 342 -0.93 22.45 22.70
N LEU A 343 -0.20 23.56 22.57
CA LEU A 343 -0.55 24.84 23.20
C LEU A 343 -1.82 25.43 22.57
N ALA A 344 -1.94 25.37 21.24
CA ALA A 344 -3.12 25.84 20.52
C ALA A 344 -4.37 24.97 20.79
N HIS A 345 -4.18 23.66 21.02
CA HIS A 345 -5.27 22.69 21.19
C HIS A 345 -5.08 21.82 22.44
N PRO A 346 -5.23 22.38 23.65
CA PRO A 346 -4.97 21.66 24.90
C PRO A 346 -5.91 20.48 25.15
N ASN A 347 -7.06 20.42 24.45
CA ASN A 347 -8.08 19.38 24.64
C ASN A 347 -7.88 18.14 23.75
N LEU A 348 -6.74 18.00 23.05
CA LEU A 348 -6.42 16.83 22.25
C LEU A 348 -5.56 15.82 23.04
N PRO A 349 -6.15 14.78 23.66
CA PRO A 349 -5.40 13.83 24.48
C PRO A 349 -4.41 13.00 23.68
N SER A 350 -4.73 12.67 22.43
CA SER A 350 -3.86 11.90 21.54
C SER A 350 -2.57 12.64 21.20
N LEU A 351 -2.64 13.95 20.99
CA LEU A 351 -1.47 14.81 20.75
C LEU A 351 -0.59 14.90 22.01
N ARG A 352 -1.21 15.03 23.19
CA ARG A 352 -0.49 15.02 24.47
C ARG A 352 0.23 13.70 24.72
N ALA A 353 -0.45 12.58 24.45
CA ALA A 353 0.14 11.25 24.56
C ALA A 353 1.33 11.10 23.60
N LEU A 354 1.20 11.57 22.35
CA LEU A 354 2.30 11.56 21.38
C LEU A 354 3.50 12.37 21.86
N LEU A 355 3.30 13.59 22.36
CA LEU A 355 4.38 14.43 22.88
C LEU A 355 5.10 13.80 24.09
N SER A 356 4.38 13.09 24.95
CA SER A 356 5.00 12.40 26.09
C SER A 356 5.97 11.28 25.68
N SER A 357 5.82 10.74 24.46
CA SER A 357 6.73 9.73 23.91
C SER A 357 8.02 10.32 23.32
N ILE A 358 8.03 11.62 23.03
CA ILE A 358 9.18 12.31 22.45
C ILE A 358 10.01 12.85 23.62
N SER A 359 11.16 12.22 23.87
CA SER A 359 12.14 12.81 24.80
C SER A 359 12.67 14.10 24.18
N LEU A 360 12.31 15.26 24.76
CA LEU A 360 12.91 16.53 24.36
C LEU A 360 14.37 16.56 24.82
N PRO A 361 15.34 16.88 23.95
CA PRO A 361 16.68 17.21 24.38
C PRO A 361 16.60 18.42 25.32
N LYS A 362 17.14 18.29 26.54
CA LYS A 362 17.33 19.46 27.42
C LYS A 362 18.30 20.41 26.73
N MET A 363 17.85 21.62 26.38
CA MET A 363 18.75 22.73 26.12
C MET A 363 19.36 23.17 27.45
N ASP A 364 20.51 22.62 27.81
CA ASP A 364 21.39 23.22 28.82
C ASP A 364 22.84 23.10 28.34
N GLY A 365 23.46 24.24 28.03
CA GLY A 365 24.90 24.46 28.20
C GLY A 365 25.86 23.89 27.15
N GLU A 366 26.71 24.79 26.64
CA GLU A 366 27.89 24.60 25.79
C GLU A 366 28.69 23.30 26.00
N GLY A 367 29.06 22.64 24.88
CA GLY A 367 30.30 21.88 24.78
C GLY A 367 30.18 20.42 24.31
N GLY A 368 30.64 20.18 23.08
CA GLY A 368 31.38 18.95 22.74
C GLY A 368 30.59 17.69 22.37
N ARG A 369 30.62 17.37 21.07
CA ARG A 369 30.66 16.04 20.42
C ARG A 369 30.05 14.84 21.18
N ASN A 370 29.10 14.19 20.49
CA ASN A 370 28.45 12.92 20.79
C ASN A 370 27.48 12.98 21.98
N SER A 371 26.30 13.55 21.76
CA SER A 371 25.14 13.20 22.58
C SER A 371 24.72 11.78 22.20
N GLU A 372 25.33 10.78 22.85
CA GLU A 372 24.80 9.41 22.85
C GLU A 372 23.34 9.50 23.30
N VAL A 373 22.44 9.16 22.37
CA VAL A 373 21.01 9.09 22.63
C VAL A 373 20.81 8.00 23.68
N LEU A 374 20.64 8.39 24.94
CA LEU A 374 20.11 7.51 25.97
C LEU A 374 18.67 7.17 25.57
N LEU A 375 18.53 6.14 24.73
CA LEU A 375 17.31 5.37 24.56
C LEU A 375 17.07 4.67 25.90
N THR A 376 16.61 5.42 26.89
CA THR A 376 16.09 4.81 28.12
C THR A 376 14.94 3.93 27.66
N ALA A 377 15.08 2.63 27.82
CA ALA A 377 14.03 1.66 27.53
C ALA A 377 12.77 2.09 28.27
N VAL A 378 11.84 2.72 27.55
CA VAL A 378 10.48 2.89 28.03
C VAL A 378 9.98 1.46 28.19
N ALA A 379 9.59 1.11 29.42
CA ALA A 379 8.97 -0.18 29.72
C ALA A 379 7.94 -0.51 28.63
N PRO A 380 7.82 -1.80 28.22
CA PRO A 380 6.81 -2.17 27.24
C PRO A 380 5.49 -1.60 27.76
N LEU A 381 4.88 -0.73 26.95
CA LEU A 381 3.55 -0.21 27.22
C LEU A 381 2.71 -1.44 27.57
N ALA A 382 2.29 -1.56 28.83
CA ALA A 382 1.23 -2.49 29.18
C ALA A 382 0.12 -2.25 28.16
N PRO A 383 -0.56 -3.29 27.62
CA PRO A 383 -1.56 -3.16 26.56
C PRO A 383 -2.76 -2.40 27.13
N THR A 384 -2.61 -1.09 27.22
CA THR A 384 -3.54 -0.19 27.87
C THR A 384 -4.00 0.71 26.77
N ILE A 385 -5.01 0.17 26.07
CA ILE A 385 -5.90 0.87 25.17
C ILE A 385 -5.13 1.35 23.94
N GLU A 386 -5.24 0.54 22.88
CA GLU A 386 -5.19 0.99 21.49
C GLU A 386 -5.51 2.49 21.42
N PRO A 387 -4.56 3.38 21.05
CA PRO A 387 -4.85 4.80 20.92
C PRO A 387 -5.70 4.92 19.65
N SER A 388 -6.96 4.66 19.90
CA SER A 388 -7.97 4.45 18.91
C SER A 388 -8.16 5.77 18.19
N LEU A 389 -8.51 5.64 16.93
CA LEU A 389 -9.25 6.65 16.19
C LEU A 389 -10.32 7.30 17.10
N PRO A 390 -10.97 8.40 16.71
CA PRO A 390 -12.24 8.77 17.33
C PRO A 390 -13.24 7.63 17.05
N HIS A 391 -13.17 6.58 17.85
CA HIS A 391 -13.98 5.40 17.89
C HIS A 391 -15.25 5.77 18.65
N TRP A 392 -16.33 5.09 18.33
CA TRP A 392 -17.51 5.17 19.18
C TRP A 392 -17.08 4.88 20.63
N SER A 393 -17.45 5.75 21.56
CA SER A 393 -17.27 5.40 22.96
C SER A 393 -18.04 4.10 23.22
N GLN A 394 -17.55 3.24 24.12
CA GLN A 394 -18.21 1.97 24.42
C GLN A 394 -19.70 2.17 24.82
N ALA A 395 -20.00 3.31 25.46
CA ALA A 395 -21.35 3.73 25.83
C ALA A 395 -22.25 4.08 24.63
N GLN A 396 -21.70 4.49 23.49
CA GLN A 396 -22.44 4.76 22.25
C GLN A 396 -22.54 3.52 21.35
N LEU A 397 -21.48 2.70 21.33
CA LEU A 397 -21.36 1.53 20.45
C LEU A 397 -22.37 0.44 20.85
N ALA A 398 -22.39 0.05 22.14
CA ALA A 398 -23.20 -1.08 22.60
C ALA A 398 -24.73 -0.89 22.40
N PRO A 399 -25.33 0.28 22.71
CA PRO A 399 -26.74 0.52 22.43
C PRO A 399 -27.08 0.45 20.94
N LEU A 400 -26.23 1.00 20.07
CA LEU A 400 -26.45 0.97 18.63
C LEU A 400 -26.40 -0.45 18.07
N LEU A 401 -25.40 -1.26 18.46
CA LEU A 401 -25.34 -2.66 18.05
C LEU A 401 -26.58 -3.43 18.51
N SER A 402 -26.98 -3.30 19.78
CA SER A 402 -28.17 -3.99 20.30
C SER A 402 -29.48 -3.60 19.58
N LYS A 403 -29.57 -2.38 19.07
CA LYS A 403 -30.71 -1.94 18.23
C LYS A 403 -30.66 -2.60 16.85
N LEU A 404 -29.47 -2.71 16.25
CA LEU A 404 -29.29 -3.24 14.89
C LEU A 404 -29.40 -4.78 14.83
N GLU A 405 -29.23 -5.48 15.95
CA GLU A 405 -29.53 -6.91 16.07
C GLU A 405 -31.03 -7.22 15.90
N LYS A 406 -31.90 -6.25 16.21
CA LYS A 406 -33.34 -6.39 15.94
C LYS A 406 -33.51 -6.24 14.43
N VAL A 407 -33.80 -7.32 13.72
CA VAL A 407 -33.83 -7.36 12.24
C VAL A 407 -34.80 -6.34 11.59
N ASN A 408 -35.82 -5.87 12.33
CA ASN A 408 -36.80 -4.87 11.89
C ASN A 408 -37.26 -3.97 13.05
N GLY A 409 -37.80 -2.78 12.73
CA GLY A 409 -38.44 -1.88 13.69
C GLY A 409 -37.97 -0.42 13.57
N GLU A 410 -38.71 0.51 14.16
CA GLU A 410 -38.35 1.94 14.21
C GLU A 410 -37.02 2.18 14.93
N ASP A 411 -36.71 1.39 15.96
CA ASP A 411 -35.42 1.44 16.66
C ASP A 411 -34.24 1.22 15.72
N VAL A 412 -34.38 0.26 14.79
CA VAL A 412 -33.36 -0.10 13.78
C VAL A 412 -33.16 1.04 12.80
N LEU A 413 -34.28 1.60 12.32
CA LEU A 413 -34.27 2.72 11.39
C LEU A 413 -33.62 3.96 12.02
N SER A 414 -33.94 4.24 13.29
CA SER A 414 -33.31 5.33 14.04
C SER A 414 -31.80 5.14 14.20
N ALA A 415 -31.36 3.90 14.47
CA ALA A 415 -29.94 3.57 14.59
C ALA A 415 -29.21 3.70 13.25
N LEU A 416 -29.82 3.25 12.15
CA LEU A 416 -29.26 3.42 10.80
C LEU A 416 -29.16 4.89 10.39
N GLN A 417 -30.13 5.73 10.73
CA GLN A 417 -30.07 7.18 10.49
C GLN A 417 -28.96 7.85 11.29
N GLU A 418 -28.79 7.46 12.56
CA GLU A 418 -27.68 7.96 13.40
C GLU A 418 -26.32 7.57 12.80
N LEU A 419 -26.16 6.32 12.36
CA LEU A 419 -24.97 5.86 11.65
C LEU A 419 -24.75 6.60 10.33
N GLU A 420 -25.81 6.88 9.58
CA GLU A 420 -25.73 7.63 8.34
C GLU A 420 -25.15 9.02 8.58
N HIS A 421 -25.69 9.75 9.56
CA HIS A 421 -25.21 11.09 9.90
C HIS A 421 -23.77 11.07 10.42
N ALA A 422 -23.42 10.12 11.30
CA ALA A 422 -22.08 10.01 11.87
C ALA A 422 -21.01 9.72 10.81
N SER A 423 -21.33 8.87 9.83
CA SER A 423 -20.38 8.41 8.82
C SER A 423 -20.18 9.37 7.64
N LEU A 424 -20.99 10.43 7.49
CA LEU A 424 -20.80 11.44 6.42
C LEU A 424 -19.42 12.09 6.43
N ARG A 425 -18.85 12.32 7.61
CA ARG A 425 -17.52 12.93 7.77
C ARG A 425 -16.43 11.91 8.13
N ARG A 426 -16.83 10.75 8.67
CA ARG A 426 -15.91 9.69 9.12
C ARG A 426 -16.44 8.31 8.74
N PRO A 427 -16.23 7.87 7.48
CA PRO A 427 -16.69 6.56 7.03
C PRO A 427 -16.09 5.38 7.82
N SER A 428 -14.88 5.51 8.37
CA SER A 428 -14.22 4.50 9.23
C SER A 428 -15.02 4.12 10.49
N LEU A 429 -16.01 4.92 10.88
CA LEU A 429 -16.90 4.61 12.00
C LEU A 429 -17.85 3.44 11.72
N LEU A 430 -17.95 3.01 10.46
CA LEU A 430 -18.86 1.94 10.03
C LEU A 430 -18.30 0.54 10.31
N ASP A 431 -16.98 0.39 10.40
CA ASP A 431 -16.31 -0.92 10.48
C ASP A 431 -16.92 -1.87 11.53
N PRO A 432 -17.23 -1.42 12.78
CA PRO A 432 -17.81 -2.30 13.81
C PRO A 432 -19.25 -2.75 13.52
N PHE A 433 -19.97 -2.07 12.62
CA PHE A 433 -21.39 -2.31 12.36
C PHE A 433 -21.63 -3.09 11.07
N MET A 434 -20.57 -3.35 10.29
CA MET A 434 -20.71 -3.90 8.95
C MET A 434 -21.32 -5.29 8.92
N GLU A 435 -21.15 -6.09 9.97
CA GLU A 435 -21.83 -7.38 10.09
C GLU A 435 -23.36 -7.19 10.17
N SER A 436 -23.84 -6.35 11.09
CA SER A 436 -25.27 -6.05 11.24
C SER A 436 -25.84 -5.38 9.99
N VAL A 437 -25.15 -4.38 9.44
CA VAL A 437 -25.56 -3.69 8.21
C VAL A 437 -25.69 -4.66 7.04
N SER A 438 -24.76 -5.62 6.91
CA SER A 438 -24.78 -6.63 5.86
C SER A 438 -25.94 -7.63 5.97
N GLN A 439 -26.54 -7.78 7.16
CA GLN A 439 -27.78 -8.56 7.33
C GLN A 439 -29.01 -7.72 6.95
N LEU A 440 -29.01 -6.43 7.28
CA LEU A 440 -30.15 -5.53 7.08
C LEU A 440 -30.42 -5.17 5.61
N ILE A 441 -29.47 -5.39 4.69
CA ILE A 441 -29.70 -5.24 3.25
C ILE A 441 -30.72 -6.26 2.68
N LEU A 442 -31.00 -7.34 3.42
CA LEU A 442 -32.05 -8.31 3.08
C LEU A 442 -33.39 -8.00 3.79
N SER A 443 -33.47 -6.92 4.57
CA SER A 443 -34.71 -6.54 5.27
C SER A 443 -35.85 -6.33 4.28
N LEU A 444 -37.05 -6.79 4.65
CA LEU A 444 -38.28 -6.55 3.88
C LEU A 444 -38.70 -5.08 3.91
N SER A 445 -38.29 -4.33 4.93
CA SER A 445 -38.55 -2.90 5.03
C SER A 445 -37.70 -2.13 4.02
N SER A 446 -38.36 -1.43 3.09
CA SER A 446 -37.67 -0.64 2.05
C SER A 446 -36.77 0.44 2.67
N SER A 447 -37.21 1.13 3.72
CA SER A 447 -36.45 2.22 4.33
C SER A 447 -35.18 1.72 5.03
N ILE A 448 -35.29 0.64 5.81
CA ILE A 448 -34.15 -0.02 6.47
C ILE A 448 -33.16 -0.51 5.39
N ARG A 449 -33.66 -1.20 4.37
CA ARG A 449 -32.85 -1.75 3.28
C ARG A 449 -32.10 -0.66 2.50
N THR A 450 -32.78 0.44 2.14
CA THR A 450 -32.14 1.56 1.43
C THR A 450 -31.04 2.24 2.24
N LEU A 451 -31.25 2.43 3.56
CA LEU A 451 -30.23 2.99 4.44
C LEU A 451 -29.05 2.03 4.61
N ALA A 452 -29.32 0.74 4.85
CA ALA A 452 -28.29 -0.28 4.98
C ALA A 452 -27.42 -0.38 3.71
N LEU A 453 -28.02 -0.37 2.51
CA LEU A 453 -27.31 -0.33 1.24
C LEU A 453 -26.45 0.93 1.09
N THR A 454 -26.96 2.08 1.51
CA THR A 454 -26.21 3.36 1.47
C THR A 454 -24.98 3.33 2.37
N LEU A 455 -25.12 2.81 3.59
CA LEU A 455 -24.00 2.61 4.53
C LEU A 455 -22.99 1.60 4.00
N LEU A 456 -23.47 0.50 3.43
CA LEU A 456 -22.62 -0.53 2.83
C LEU A 456 -21.76 0.02 1.69
N ILE A 457 -22.36 0.78 0.77
CA ILE A 457 -21.62 1.43 -0.33
C ILE A 457 -20.62 2.44 0.22
N ARG A 458 -21.01 3.22 1.24
CA ARG A 458 -20.10 4.19 1.88
C ARG A 458 -18.88 3.51 2.49
N HIS A 459 -19.07 2.37 3.14
CA HIS A 459 -17.97 1.54 3.65
C HIS A 459 -17.11 0.99 2.51
N LEU A 460 -17.70 0.41 1.46
CA LEU A 460 -16.95 -0.10 0.31
C LEU A 460 -16.12 0.97 -0.41
N ARG A 461 -16.61 2.21 -0.49
CA ARG A 461 -15.84 3.36 -1.03
C ARG A 461 -14.71 3.80 -0.12
N HIS A 462 -14.84 3.56 1.18
CA HIS A 462 -13.82 3.90 2.16
C HIS A 462 -12.70 2.87 2.20
N CYS A 463 -13.09 1.60 2.29
CA CYS A 463 -12.21 0.45 2.39
C CYS A 463 -12.57 -0.55 1.28
N PRO A 464 -12.13 -0.30 0.02
CA PRO A 464 -12.43 -1.21 -1.08
C PRO A 464 -11.81 -2.59 -0.82
N PRO A 465 -12.53 -3.68 -1.09
CA PRO A 465 -12.04 -5.02 -0.85
C PRO A 465 -10.78 -5.32 -1.67
N ASN A 466 -9.85 -6.02 -1.03
CA ASN A 466 -8.65 -6.56 -1.67
C ASN A 466 -9.06 -7.77 -2.54
N SER A 467 -8.46 -7.90 -3.72
CA SER A 467 -8.71 -9.05 -4.62
C SER A 467 -8.27 -10.39 -4.06
N LEU A 468 -7.41 -10.40 -3.03
CA LEU A 468 -6.80 -11.60 -2.45
C LEU A 468 -7.67 -12.26 -1.37
N SER A 469 -8.67 -11.57 -0.81
CA SER A 469 -9.51 -12.10 0.26
C SER A 469 -11.01 -11.91 -0.03
N PRO A 470 -11.86 -12.93 0.19
CA PRO A 470 -13.30 -12.81 0.00
C PRO A 470 -13.88 -11.80 1.00
N SER A 471 -14.47 -10.72 0.49
CA SER A 471 -15.14 -9.73 1.34
C SER A 471 -16.50 -10.27 1.82
N PRO A 472 -16.74 -10.40 3.13
CA PRO A 472 -18.04 -10.83 3.66
C PRO A 472 -19.16 -9.84 3.32
N VAL A 473 -18.82 -8.56 3.19
CA VAL A 473 -19.72 -7.48 2.77
C VAL A 473 -20.17 -7.68 1.32
N LEU A 474 -19.24 -7.94 0.40
CA LEU A 474 -19.59 -8.24 -1.00
C LEU A 474 -20.38 -9.55 -1.12
N ALA A 475 -19.99 -10.58 -0.38
CA ALA A 475 -20.72 -11.85 -0.36
C ALA A 475 -22.19 -11.63 0.07
N SER A 476 -22.41 -10.78 1.07
CA SER A 476 -23.77 -10.44 1.53
C SER A 476 -24.55 -9.68 0.46
N PHE A 477 -23.93 -8.74 -0.26
CA PHE A 477 -24.57 -8.05 -1.38
C PHE A 477 -24.92 -9.00 -2.54
N VAL A 478 -24.02 -9.93 -2.90
CA VAL A 478 -24.28 -10.94 -3.94
C VAL A 478 -25.48 -11.80 -3.56
N ARG A 479 -25.67 -12.12 -2.27
CA ARG A 479 -26.86 -12.84 -1.81
C ARG A 479 -28.16 -12.10 -2.11
N CYS A 480 -28.18 -10.76 -2.19
CA CYS A 480 -29.38 -10.01 -2.59
C CYS A 480 -29.78 -10.25 -4.05
N LEU A 481 -28.85 -10.71 -4.89
CA LEU A 481 -29.08 -10.97 -6.31
C LEU A 481 -29.60 -12.38 -6.58
N ASP A 482 -29.71 -13.22 -5.55
CA ASP A 482 -30.25 -14.58 -5.69
C ASP A 482 -31.76 -14.53 -6.01
N HIS A 483 -32.20 -15.38 -6.94
CA HIS A 483 -33.57 -15.50 -7.42
C HIS A 483 -34.55 -15.94 -6.31
N SER A 484 -34.02 -16.48 -5.20
CA SER A 484 -34.79 -16.91 -4.03
C SER A 484 -35.32 -15.73 -3.20
N ASN A 485 -34.78 -14.52 -3.37
CA ASN A 485 -35.17 -13.35 -2.58
C ASN A 485 -36.44 -12.67 -3.11
N PRO A 486 -37.12 -11.87 -2.26
CA PRO A 486 -38.22 -11.02 -2.68
C PRO A 486 -37.81 -10.06 -3.81
N PRO A 487 -38.71 -9.76 -4.76
CA PRO A 487 -38.40 -8.91 -5.91
C PRO A 487 -37.94 -7.50 -5.49
N ASP A 488 -38.48 -6.96 -4.41
CA ASP A 488 -38.11 -5.62 -3.91
C ASP A 488 -36.67 -5.56 -3.37
N VAL A 489 -36.15 -6.67 -2.86
CA VAL A 489 -34.75 -6.79 -2.40
C VAL A 489 -33.85 -6.81 -3.63
N LEU A 490 -34.18 -7.66 -4.62
CA LEU A 490 -33.46 -7.77 -5.88
C LEU A 490 -33.40 -6.43 -6.62
N LEU A 491 -34.53 -5.74 -6.78
CA LEU A 491 -34.59 -4.44 -7.45
C LEU A 491 -33.73 -3.39 -6.76
N SER A 492 -33.82 -3.29 -5.43
CA SER A 492 -32.99 -2.34 -4.67
C SER A 492 -31.48 -2.64 -4.76
N ALA A 493 -31.10 -3.91 -4.91
CA ALA A 493 -29.71 -4.30 -5.13
C ALA A 493 -29.27 -3.97 -6.57
N LEU A 494 -30.11 -4.22 -7.58
CA LEU A 494 -29.83 -3.89 -8.98
C LEU A 494 -29.65 -2.39 -9.20
N ASP A 495 -30.48 -1.55 -8.55
CA ASP A 495 -30.36 -0.09 -8.61
C ASP A 495 -29.00 0.40 -8.09
N ARG A 496 -28.43 -0.31 -7.10
CA ARG A 496 -27.15 0.01 -6.46
C ARG A 496 -25.96 -0.75 -7.02
N LEU A 497 -26.19 -1.72 -7.91
CA LEU A 497 -25.16 -2.56 -8.49
C LEU A 497 -24.02 -1.77 -9.15
N PRO A 498 -24.27 -0.70 -9.94
CA PRO A 498 -23.19 0.07 -10.55
C PRO A 498 -22.22 0.66 -9.52
N GLU A 499 -22.73 1.17 -8.40
CA GLU A 499 -21.89 1.73 -7.33
C GLU A 499 -21.06 0.66 -6.63
N VAL A 500 -21.64 -0.52 -6.40
CA VAL A 500 -20.94 -1.65 -5.77
C VAL A 500 -19.86 -2.19 -6.70
N VAL A 501 -20.14 -2.37 -7.99
CA VAL A 501 -19.17 -2.89 -8.98
C VAL A 501 -17.94 -1.99 -9.09
N VAL A 502 -18.09 -0.66 -8.99
CA VAL A 502 -16.95 0.26 -9.02
C VAL A 502 -16.05 0.10 -7.78
N CYS A 503 -16.61 -0.32 -6.64
CA CYS A 503 -15.84 -0.55 -5.41
C CYS A 503 -15.26 -1.97 -5.33
N ALA A 504 -15.92 -2.95 -5.95
CA ALA A 504 -15.67 -4.39 -5.83
C ALA A 504 -14.38 -4.86 -6.49
#